data_AF-A0A9E1MVI4-F1
#
_entry.id   AF-A0A9E1MVI4-F1
#
_cell.length_a   1.000
_cell.length_b   1.000
_cell.length_c   1.000
_cell.angle_alpha   90.00
_cell.angle_beta   90.00
_cell.angle_gamma   90.00
#
_symmetry.space_group_name_H-M   'P 1'
#
loop_
_entity.id
_entity.type
_entity.pdbx_description
1 polymer ?
#
loop_
_entity_poly.entity_id
_entity_poly.type
_entity_poly.pdbx_seq_one_letter_code
_entity_poly.pdbx_strand_id
1 'polypeptide(L)'
;MRFLSTALVLLTLSTSALAQPPGPPKGPHGPEFGEGPPLSPELIEGIKEREDRILEKIQMRSPERYDELMLLKESDPDTYLRRLFQIQRMAKQHGPKGGPPPGLDPEVMERMQELHGEIHDLSRDFDDLSKKDQEARRDELHDLAFELFDLRQQERAARLQEMEKRVEEMKVKLKELEGDLEDRKHRKDEIVDEYVEAVLRGPVDL
;
A
#
# COMPACT_ATOMS: atom_id res chain seq x y z
N MET A 1 -29.90 36.12 63.85
CA MET A 1 -30.19 35.28 62.65
C MET A 1 -28.83 35.02 62.02
N ARG A 2 -28.16 33.89 62.32
CA ARG A 2 -28.23 32.59 61.60
C ARG A 2 -27.76 32.74 60.14
N PHE A 3 -26.77 32.07 59.56
CA PHE A 3 -25.78 31.05 59.93
C PHE A 3 -24.60 31.15 58.93
N LEU A 4 -23.44 30.62 59.33
CA LEU A 4 -22.27 30.39 58.47
C LEU A 4 -22.60 29.50 57.25
N SER A 5 -21.92 29.73 56.13
CA SER A 5 -21.73 28.69 55.10
C SER A 5 -20.30 28.71 54.60
N THR A 6 -19.51 27.85 55.22
CA THR A 6 -18.25 27.31 54.75
C THR A 6 -18.50 26.43 53.52
N ALA A 7 -17.96 26.78 52.36
CA ALA A 7 -17.88 25.89 51.21
C ALA A 7 -16.47 25.29 51.16
N LEU A 8 -16.37 24.09 51.72
CA LEU A 8 -15.23 23.18 51.64
C LEU A 8 -15.27 22.51 50.26
N VAL A 9 -14.35 22.85 49.35
CA VAL A 9 -14.19 22.11 48.09
C VAL A 9 -13.22 20.95 48.35
N LEU A 10 -13.80 19.75 48.47
CA LEU A 10 -13.09 18.48 48.61
C LEU A 10 -12.42 18.11 47.28
N LEU A 11 -11.09 18.07 47.31
CA LEU A 11 -10.22 17.48 46.31
C LEU A 11 -10.47 15.96 46.29
N THR A 12 -11.02 15.41 45.21
CA THR A 12 -11.09 13.96 45.01
C THR A 12 -10.08 13.54 43.95
N LEU A 13 -9.01 12.90 44.41
CA LEU A 13 -8.05 12.16 43.59
C LEU A 13 -8.72 10.87 43.11
N SER A 14 -9.18 10.86 41.87
CA SER A 14 -9.66 9.64 41.21
C SER A 14 -8.45 8.87 40.69
N THR A 15 -8.11 7.77 41.36
CA THR A 15 -7.08 6.81 40.96
C THR A 15 -7.70 5.80 40.00
N SER A 16 -7.66 6.09 38.71
CA SER A 16 -8.01 5.10 37.69
C SER A 16 -6.83 4.16 37.47
N ALA A 17 -6.96 2.95 38.02
CA ALA A 17 -6.13 1.81 37.63
C ALA A 17 -6.34 1.54 36.13
N LEU A 18 -5.28 1.70 35.34
CA LEU A 18 -5.24 1.35 33.91
C LEU A 18 -5.31 -0.17 33.77
N ALA A 19 -6.52 -0.70 33.59
CA ALA A 19 -6.70 -2.03 33.01
C ALA A 19 -6.25 -1.97 31.54
N GLN A 20 -5.11 -2.61 31.26
CA GLN A 20 -4.55 -2.76 29.93
C GLN A 20 -5.51 -3.62 29.08
N PRO A 21 -5.99 -3.15 27.92
CA PRO A 21 -6.84 -3.97 27.06
C PRO A 21 -6.04 -5.17 26.54
N PRO A 22 -6.66 -6.35 26.39
CA PRO A 22 -5.99 -7.54 25.86
C PRO A 22 -5.43 -7.23 24.46
N GLY A 23 -4.15 -7.53 24.27
CA GLY A 23 -3.44 -7.27 23.03
C GLY A 23 -4.10 -7.98 21.83
N PRO A 24 -3.95 -7.42 20.61
CA PRO A 24 -4.52 -8.02 19.41
C PRO A 24 -3.97 -9.44 19.20
N PRO A 25 -4.78 -10.36 18.66
CA PRO A 25 -4.35 -11.73 18.41
C PRO A 25 -3.12 -11.74 17.49
N LYS A 26 -2.09 -12.53 17.87
CA LYS A 26 -0.90 -12.79 17.05
C LYS A 26 -1.34 -13.29 15.67
N GLY A 27 -1.28 -12.42 14.67
CA GLY A 27 -1.46 -12.78 13.28
C GLY A 27 -0.32 -13.71 12.82
N PRO A 28 -0.52 -14.48 11.74
CA PRO A 28 0.50 -15.38 11.23
C PRO A 28 1.71 -14.57 10.79
N HIS A 29 2.89 -15.02 11.22
CA HIS A 29 4.20 -14.42 10.97
C HIS A 29 4.35 -13.98 9.49
N GLY A 30 4.75 -12.73 9.29
CA GLY A 30 5.21 -12.25 7.98
C GLY A 30 6.51 -12.96 7.58
N PRO A 31 6.78 -13.19 6.29
CA PRO A 31 7.90 -14.03 5.88
C PRO A 31 9.24 -13.29 6.00
N GLU A 32 10.23 -14.01 6.52
CA GLU A 32 11.65 -13.68 6.71
C GLU A 32 12.34 -13.16 5.43
N PHE A 33 13.25 -12.19 5.59
CA PHE A 33 14.13 -11.64 4.56
C PHE A 33 15.59 -12.02 4.83
N GLY A 34 15.95 -13.24 4.47
CA GLY A 34 17.29 -13.80 4.51
C GLY A 34 17.17 -15.20 3.93
N GLU A 35 18.16 -15.68 3.16
CA GLU A 35 18.17 -16.96 2.40
C GLU A 35 17.06 -17.91 2.84
N GLY A 36 15.84 -17.63 2.34
CA GLY A 36 14.69 -18.34 2.82
C GLY A 36 14.88 -19.81 2.46
N PRO A 37 14.19 -20.74 3.15
CA PRO A 37 14.17 -22.12 2.71
C PRO A 37 13.96 -22.16 1.19
N PRO A 38 14.70 -23.02 0.47
CA PRO A 38 14.65 -23.06 -0.99
C PRO A 38 13.20 -23.09 -1.44
N LEU A 39 12.87 -22.26 -2.44
CA LEU A 39 11.52 -22.20 -2.98
C LEU A 39 11.05 -23.61 -3.29
N SER A 40 9.84 -23.98 -2.83
CA SER A 40 9.31 -25.31 -3.11
C SER A 40 9.22 -25.52 -4.64
N PRO A 41 9.42 -26.74 -5.16
CA PRO A 41 9.36 -27.02 -6.59
C PRO A 41 8.10 -26.50 -7.28
N GLU A 42 6.93 -26.61 -6.63
CA GLU A 42 5.64 -26.12 -7.12
C GLU A 42 5.60 -24.59 -7.27
N LEU A 43 6.28 -23.85 -6.37
CA LEU A 43 6.41 -22.40 -6.46
C LEU A 43 7.37 -22.01 -7.59
N ILE A 44 8.48 -22.73 -7.75
CA ILE A 44 9.44 -22.48 -8.84
C ILE A 44 8.77 -22.67 -10.19
N GLU A 45 8.03 -23.76 -10.36
CA GLU A 45 7.29 -24.06 -11.59
C GLU A 45 6.24 -22.98 -11.88
N GLY A 46 5.45 -22.61 -10.87
CA GLY A 46 4.47 -21.53 -11.01
C GLY A 46 5.08 -20.14 -11.28
N ILE A 47 6.32 -19.87 -10.87
CA ILE A 47 7.02 -18.63 -11.23
C ILE A 47 7.46 -18.68 -12.69
N LYS A 48 8.08 -19.78 -13.12
CA LYS A 48 8.54 -19.98 -14.51
C LYS A 48 7.40 -19.89 -15.52
N GLU A 49 6.23 -20.47 -15.22
CA GLU A 49 5.03 -20.36 -16.07
C GLU A 49 4.54 -18.92 -16.29
N ARG A 50 4.91 -17.99 -15.41
CA ARG A 50 4.44 -16.60 -15.42
C ARG A 50 5.57 -15.60 -15.63
N GLU A 51 6.80 -16.08 -15.76
CA GLU A 51 8.03 -15.31 -15.85
C GLU A 51 7.96 -14.26 -16.97
N ASP A 52 7.67 -14.68 -18.20
CA ASP A 52 7.60 -13.78 -19.36
C ASP A 52 6.62 -12.63 -19.14
N ARG A 53 5.45 -12.93 -18.55
CA ARG A 53 4.41 -11.93 -18.25
C ARG A 53 4.81 -10.98 -17.12
N ILE A 54 5.64 -11.45 -16.20
CA ILE A 54 6.19 -10.62 -15.12
C ILE A 54 7.27 -9.70 -15.69
N LEU A 55 8.18 -10.25 -16.50
CA LEU A 55 9.27 -9.52 -17.14
C LEU A 55 8.77 -8.45 -18.12
N GLU A 56 7.76 -8.76 -18.94
CA GLU A 56 7.13 -7.79 -19.85
C GLU A 56 6.61 -6.56 -19.10
N LYS A 57 5.93 -6.79 -17.96
CA LYS A 57 5.42 -5.70 -17.12
C LYS A 57 6.53 -4.89 -16.45
N ILE A 58 7.65 -5.52 -16.11
CA ILE A 58 8.81 -4.84 -15.53
C ILE A 58 9.48 -4.00 -16.60
N GLN A 59 9.76 -4.57 -17.77
CA GLN A 59 10.40 -3.87 -18.90
C GLN A 59 9.61 -2.62 -19.30
N MET A 60 8.28 -2.70 -19.35
CA MET A 60 7.43 -1.55 -19.64
C MET A 60 7.48 -0.43 -18.59
N ARG A 61 7.77 -0.75 -17.33
CA ARG A 61 7.71 0.19 -16.20
C ARG A 61 9.08 0.70 -15.77
N SER A 62 10.10 -0.14 -15.89
CA SER A 62 11.48 0.13 -15.50
C SER A 62 12.41 -0.78 -16.32
N PRO A 63 12.91 -0.29 -17.47
CA PRO A 63 13.85 -1.02 -18.30
C PRO A 63 15.15 -1.38 -17.56
N GLU A 64 15.64 -0.48 -16.69
CA GLU A 64 16.85 -0.68 -15.89
C GLU A 64 16.71 -1.89 -14.95
N ARG A 65 15.55 -2.05 -14.28
CA ARG A 65 15.27 -3.23 -13.44
C ARG A 65 15.10 -4.52 -14.24
N TYR A 66 14.66 -4.42 -15.49
CA TYR A 66 14.65 -5.58 -16.38
C TYR A 66 16.09 -6.03 -16.66
N ASP A 67 16.99 -5.10 -16.99
CA ASP A 67 18.39 -5.42 -17.26
C ASP A 67 19.10 -6.02 -16.03
N GLU A 68 18.86 -5.47 -14.84
CA GLU A 68 19.37 -6.02 -13.57
C GLU A 68 18.87 -7.45 -13.31
N LEU A 69 17.58 -7.71 -13.56
CA LEU A 69 17.01 -9.06 -13.43
C LEU A 69 17.59 -10.04 -14.45
N MET A 70 17.89 -9.59 -15.67
CA MET A 70 18.53 -10.43 -16.68
C MET A 70 19.97 -10.76 -16.30
N LEU A 71 20.71 -9.81 -15.72
CA LEU A 71 22.04 -10.07 -15.17
C LEU A 71 22.00 -11.06 -14.01
N LEU A 72 21.02 -10.93 -13.10
CA LEU A 72 20.79 -11.90 -12.02
C LEU A 72 20.44 -13.28 -12.57
N LYS A 73 19.61 -13.38 -13.61
CA LYS A 73 19.25 -14.67 -14.23
C LYS A 73 20.47 -15.44 -14.74
N GLU A 74 21.49 -14.74 -15.21
CA GLU A 74 22.74 -15.34 -15.70
C GLU A 74 23.75 -15.62 -14.59
N SER A 75 23.86 -14.73 -13.60
CA SER A 75 24.89 -14.80 -12.55
C SER A 75 24.47 -15.58 -11.30
N ASP A 76 23.21 -15.45 -10.89
CA ASP A 76 22.63 -16.10 -9.71
C ASP A 76 21.14 -16.43 -9.93
N PRO A 77 20.84 -17.60 -10.55
CA PRO A 77 19.48 -18.01 -10.88
C PRO A 77 18.56 -18.16 -9.66
N ASP A 78 19.11 -18.47 -8.48
CA ASP A 78 18.34 -18.66 -7.27
C ASP A 78 17.88 -17.30 -6.71
N THR A 79 18.77 -16.32 -6.67
CA THR A 79 18.43 -14.94 -6.31
C THR A 79 17.44 -14.35 -7.31
N TYR A 80 17.61 -14.62 -8.61
CA TYR A 80 16.66 -14.23 -9.64
C TYR A 80 15.24 -14.75 -9.38
N LEU A 81 15.07 -16.04 -9.11
CA LEU A 81 13.76 -16.64 -8.86
C LEU A 81 13.10 -16.08 -7.60
N ARG A 82 13.89 -15.80 -6.55
CA ARG A 82 13.39 -15.15 -5.32
C ARG A 82 12.91 -13.73 -5.60
N ARG A 83 13.67 -12.95 -6.38
CA ARG A 83 13.29 -11.58 -6.77
C ARG A 83 11.99 -11.57 -7.56
N LEU A 84 11.84 -12.49 -8.53
CA LEU A 84 10.59 -12.69 -9.28
C LEU A 84 9.41 -13.06 -8.39
N PHE A 85 9.60 -13.98 -7.44
CA PHE A 85 8.57 -14.38 -6.49
C PHE A 85 8.09 -13.21 -5.64
N GLN A 86 9.01 -12.39 -5.15
CA GLN A 86 8.71 -11.20 -4.35
C GLN A 86 7.91 -10.18 -5.16
N ILE A 87 8.33 -9.88 -6.39
CA ILE A 87 7.62 -8.98 -7.31
C ILE A 87 6.19 -9.50 -7.56
N GLN A 88 6.03 -10.82 -7.76
CA GLN A 88 4.72 -11.42 -7.96
C GLN A 88 3.85 -11.35 -6.70
N ARG A 89 4.43 -11.58 -5.52
CA ARG A 89 3.72 -11.47 -4.23
C ARG A 89 3.23 -10.06 -3.99
N MET A 90 4.05 -9.05 -4.30
CA MET A 90 3.67 -7.63 -4.22
C MET A 90 2.54 -7.30 -5.17
N ALA A 91 2.62 -7.75 -6.43
CA ALA A 91 1.55 -7.55 -7.42
C ALA A 91 0.22 -8.19 -6.98
N LYS A 92 0.26 -9.30 -6.22
CA LYS A 92 -0.93 -9.93 -5.63
C LYS A 92 -1.43 -9.18 -4.38
N GLN A 93 -0.55 -8.76 -3.49
CA GLN A 93 -0.90 -8.04 -2.26
C GLN A 93 -1.45 -6.63 -2.52
N HIS A 94 -1.04 -5.99 -3.61
CA HIS A 94 -1.46 -4.64 -3.97
C HIS A 94 -2.42 -4.61 -5.19
N GLY A 95 -2.86 -5.77 -5.68
CA GLY A 95 -3.78 -5.93 -6.82
C GLY A 95 -3.15 -5.57 -8.19
N PRO A 96 -3.89 -5.65 -9.30
CA PRO A 96 -3.39 -5.30 -10.64
C PRO A 96 -2.94 -3.83 -10.79
N LYS A 97 -3.25 -2.97 -9.80
CA LYS A 97 -2.78 -1.58 -9.65
C LYS A 97 -1.61 -1.43 -8.67
N GLY A 98 -1.04 -2.54 -8.21
CA GLY A 98 -0.09 -2.64 -7.12
C GLY A 98 1.35 -2.27 -7.43
N GLY A 99 1.55 -1.23 -8.24
CA GLY A 99 2.82 -0.51 -8.20
C GLY A 99 2.92 0.36 -6.94
N PRO A 100 4.06 1.02 -6.72
CA PRO A 100 4.12 2.16 -5.81
C PRO A 100 2.92 3.08 -6.05
N PRO A 101 2.37 3.76 -5.02
CA PRO A 101 1.42 4.84 -5.24
C PRO A 101 1.93 5.76 -6.36
N PRO A 102 1.08 6.17 -7.33
CA PRO A 102 1.49 7.15 -8.33
C PRO A 102 2.09 8.37 -7.62
N GLY A 103 3.29 8.78 -8.04
CA GLY A 103 4.01 9.90 -7.43
C GLY A 103 4.93 9.53 -6.25
N LEU A 104 4.96 8.27 -5.80
CA LEU A 104 5.97 7.81 -4.86
C LEU A 104 7.20 7.27 -5.61
N ASP A 105 8.38 7.68 -5.16
CA ASP A 105 9.65 7.20 -5.68
C ASP A 105 9.78 5.67 -5.47
N PRO A 106 10.08 4.89 -6.53
CA PRO A 106 10.38 3.47 -6.41
C PRO A 106 11.49 3.12 -5.40
N GLU A 107 12.47 4.02 -5.20
CA GLU A 107 13.56 3.84 -4.24
C GLU A 107 13.06 3.91 -2.79
N VAL A 108 12.08 4.77 -2.50
CA VAL A 108 11.45 4.87 -1.17
C VAL A 108 10.77 3.55 -0.79
N MET A 109 10.07 2.93 -1.74
CA MET A 109 9.43 1.62 -1.51
C MET A 109 10.44 0.49 -1.30
N GLU A 110 11.59 0.55 -1.96
CA GLU A 110 12.69 -0.41 -1.81
C GLU A 110 13.34 -0.24 -0.44
N ARG A 111 13.69 0.99 -0.05
CA ARG A 111 14.27 1.27 1.27
C ARG A 111 13.35 0.85 2.42
N MET A 112 12.04 1.06 2.29
CA MET A 112 11.07 0.58 3.27
C MET A 112 11.08 -0.95 3.43
N GLN A 113 11.40 -1.70 2.37
CA GLN A 113 11.50 -3.16 2.43
C GLN A 113 12.81 -3.60 3.08
N GLU A 114 13.92 -2.95 2.73
CA GLU A 114 15.22 -3.18 3.37
C GLU A 114 15.11 -2.96 4.88
N LEU A 115 14.53 -1.83 5.30
CA LEU A 115 14.30 -1.54 6.72
C LEU A 115 13.45 -2.60 7.42
N HIS A 116 12.43 -3.14 6.75
CA HIS A 116 11.65 -4.24 7.31
C HIS A 116 12.48 -5.52 7.50
N GLY A 117 13.40 -5.82 6.58
CA GLY A 117 14.34 -6.92 6.69
C GLY A 117 15.36 -6.70 7.81
N GLU A 118 16.01 -5.54 7.83
CA GLU A 118 16.99 -5.15 8.86
C GLU A 118 16.38 -5.19 10.26
N ILE A 119 15.18 -4.62 10.46
CA ILE A 119 14.46 -4.66 11.74
C ILE A 119 14.15 -6.10 12.14
N HIS A 120 13.68 -6.92 11.19
CA HIS A 120 13.37 -8.31 11.45
C HIS A 120 14.62 -9.08 11.92
N ASP A 121 15.72 -8.98 11.18
CA ASP A 121 16.96 -9.68 11.46
C ASP A 121 17.58 -9.24 12.80
N LEU A 122 17.55 -7.93 13.07
CA LEU A 122 18.03 -7.38 14.34
C LEU A 122 17.18 -7.82 15.53
N SER A 123 15.90 -8.10 15.32
CA SER A 123 14.96 -8.55 16.37
C SER A 123 15.01 -10.05 16.66
N ARG A 124 15.51 -10.87 15.72
CA ARG A 124 15.37 -12.34 15.75
C ARG A 124 16.02 -12.99 16.98
N ASP A 125 17.23 -12.55 17.32
CA ASP A 125 18.02 -13.13 18.41
C ASP A 125 18.12 -12.15 19.61
N PHE A 126 17.24 -11.15 19.69
CA PHE A 126 17.32 -10.07 20.66
C PHE A 126 17.27 -10.57 22.12
N ASP A 127 16.39 -11.53 22.39
CA ASP A 127 16.19 -12.06 23.75
C ASP A 127 17.38 -12.89 24.25
N ASP A 128 18.23 -13.39 23.34
CA ASP A 128 19.40 -14.20 23.65
C ASP A 128 20.66 -13.36 23.94
N LEU A 129 20.61 -12.05 23.69
CA LEU A 129 21.71 -11.12 23.91
C LEU A 129 21.93 -10.78 25.39
N SER A 130 23.14 -10.33 25.74
CA SER A 130 23.41 -9.76 27.06
C SER A 130 22.63 -8.45 27.24
N LYS A 131 22.33 -8.05 28.49
CA LYS A 131 21.61 -6.78 28.74
C LYS A 131 22.26 -5.54 28.11
N LYS A 132 23.60 -5.52 28.06
CA LYS A 132 24.35 -4.43 27.45
C LYS A 132 24.18 -4.44 25.92
N ASP A 133 24.22 -5.61 25.31
CA ASP A 133 24.05 -5.75 23.86
C ASP A 133 22.59 -5.55 23.44
N GLN A 134 21.63 -5.90 24.31
CA GLN A 134 20.21 -5.57 24.15
C GLN A 134 19.97 -4.06 24.12
N GLU A 135 20.64 -3.28 24.97
CA GLU A 135 20.51 -1.83 24.98
C GLU A 135 21.03 -1.22 23.68
N ALA A 136 22.23 -1.61 23.24
CA ALA A 136 22.78 -1.17 21.95
C ALA A 136 21.88 -1.58 20.77
N ARG A 137 21.38 -2.83 20.76
CA ARG A 137 20.47 -3.33 19.73
C ARG A 137 19.13 -2.60 19.72
N ARG A 138 18.66 -2.14 20.89
CA ARG A 138 17.43 -1.36 21.01
C ARG A 138 17.56 0.01 20.38
N ASP A 139 18.72 0.65 20.53
CA ASP A 139 19.01 1.93 19.89
C ASP A 139 19.06 1.78 18.36
N GLU A 140 19.74 0.74 17.85
CA GLU A 140 19.75 0.42 16.41
C GLU A 140 18.33 0.18 15.85
N LEU A 141 17.53 -0.63 16.54
CA LEU A 141 16.13 -0.88 16.15
C LEU A 141 15.27 0.38 16.20
N HIS A 142 15.54 1.29 17.15
CA HIS A 142 14.83 2.55 17.26
C HIS A 142 15.12 3.44 16.05
N ASP A 143 16.38 3.56 15.63
CA ASP A 143 16.77 4.39 14.49
C ASP A 143 16.17 3.87 13.18
N LEU A 144 16.20 2.56 12.94
CA LEU A 144 15.57 1.96 11.77
C LEU A 144 14.05 2.12 11.77
N ALA A 145 13.41 1.98 12.93
CA ALA A 145 11.97 2.20 13.07
C ALA A 145 11.59 3.66 12.82
N PHE A 146 12.46 4.60 13.20
CA PHE A 146 12.28 6.03 12.95
C PHE A 146 12.36 6.33 11.45
N GLU A 147 13.39 5.81 10.76
CA GLU A 147 13.52 5.96 9.31
C GLU A 147 12.29 5.36 8.58
N LEU A 148 11.86 4.16 8.97
CA LEU A 148 10.70 3.50 8.39
C LEU A 148 9.42 4.32 8.61
N PHE A 149 9.27 4.96 9.77
CA PHE A 149 8.15 5.83 10.06
C PHE A 149 8.10 7.02 9.11
N ASP A 150 9.23 7.69 8.87
CA ASP A 150 9.31 8.85 7.99
C ASP A 150 8.97 8.47 6.54
N LEU A 151 9.52 7.35 6.04
CA LEU A 151 9.19 6.85 4.70
C LEU A 151 7.70 6.48 4.57
N ARG A 152 7.09 5.93 5.63
CA ARG A 152 5.63 5.70 5.68
C ARG A 152 4.83 7.00 5.62
N GLN A 153 5.31 8.09 6.22
CA GLN A 153 4.64 9.38 6.08
C GLN A 153 4.74 9.92 4.66
N GLN A 154 5.88 9.74 4.00
CA GLN A 154 6.05 10.10 2.59
C GLN A 154 5.09 9.30 1.67
N GLU A 155 5.00 7.98 1.87
CA GLU A 155 4.03 7.12 1.15
C GLU A 155 2.59 7.65 1.30
N ARG A 156 2.21 8.01 2.54
CA ARG A 156 0.87 8.53 2.84
C ARG A 156 0.62 9.87 2.17
N ALA A 157 1.59 10.78 2.19
CA ALA A 157 1.49 12.08 1.55
C ALA A 157 1.31 11.96 0.03
N ALA A 158 2.12 11.12 -0.63
CA ALA A 158 2.01 10.86 -2.07
C ALA A 158 0.63 10.28 -2.43
N ARG A 159 0.14 9.32 -1.63
CA ARG A 159 -1.20 8.74 -1.84
C ARG A 159 -2.31 9.78 -1.67
N LEU A 160 -2.20 10.69 -0.70
CA LEU A 160 -3.18 11.77 -0.51
C LEU A 160 -3.21 12.70 -1.73
N GLN A 161 -2.05 13.13 -2.23
CA GLN A 161 -1.97 13.98 -3.43
C GLN A 161 -2.61 13.32 -4.66
N GLU A 162 -2.36 12.03 -4.87
CA GLU A 162 -2.98 11.28 -5.96
C GLU A 162 -4.51 11.18 -5.79
N MET A 163 -5.00 10.99 -4.57
CA MET A 163 -6.44 11.01 -4.29
C MET A 163 -7.06 12.38 -4.56
N GLU A 164 -6.39 13.46 -4.16
CA GLU A 164 -6.83 14.83 -4.42
C GLU A 164 -6.94 15.11 -5.92
N LYS A 165 -5.93 14.71 -6.70
CA LYS A 165 -5.94 14.83 -8.16
C LYS A 165 -7.13 14.09 -8.77
N ARG A 166 -7.37 12.84 -8.35
CA ARG A 166 -8.51 12.04 -8.84
C ARG A 166 -9.86 12.66 -8.48
N VAL A 167 -9.98 13.26 -7.30
CA VAL A 167 -11.19 14.00 -6.90
C VAL A 167 -11.41 15.18 -7.84
N GLU A 168 -10.37 15.93 -8.17
CA GLU A 168 -10.49 17.08 -9.07
C GLU A 168 -10.87 16.66 -10.50
N GLU A 169 -10.26 15.60 -11.03
CA GLU A 169 -10.64 15.01 -12.32
C GLU A 169 -12.11 14.57 -12.34
N MET A 170 -12.61 13.99 -11.24
CA MET A 170 -14.00 13.59 -11.13
C MET A 170 -14.95 14.80 -11.09
N LYS A 171 -14.57 15.90 -10.43
CA LYS A 171 -15.38 17.12 -10.44
C LYS A 171 -15.52 17.72 -11.83
N VAL A 172 -14.43 17.73 -12.61
CA VAL A 172 -14.48 18.21 -14.01
C VAL A 172 -15.44 17.35 -14.83
N LYS A 173 -15.34 16.02 -14.74
CA LYS A 173 -16.25 15.10 -15.44
C LYS A 173 -17.70 15.25 -15.01
N LEU A 174 -17.96 15.47 -13.72
CA LEU A 174 -19.31 15.72 -13.22
C LEU A 174 -19.88 16.99 -13.85
N LYS A 175 -19.09 18.07 -13.91
CA LYS A 175 -19.52 19.32 -14.54
C LYS A 175 -19.81 19.16 -16.03
N GLU A 176 -19.00 18.40 -16.75
CA GLU A 176 -19.25 18.07 -18.16
C GLU A 176 -20.56 17.31 -18.35
N LEU A 177 -20.78 16.26 -17.55
CA LEU A 177 -22.01 15.47 -17.59
C LEU A 177 -23.26 16.27 -17.18
N GLU A 178 -23.13 17.18 -16.22
CA GLU A 178 -24.20 18.10 -15.83
C GLU A 178 -24.57 19.04 -16.99
N GLY A 179 -23.56 19.57 -17.69
CA GLY A 179 -23.76 20.38 -18.91
C GLY A 179 -24.45 19.59 -20.02
N ASP A 180 -23.94 18.41 -20.36
CA ASP A 180 -24.53 17.51 -21.36
C ASP A 180 -25.99 17.18 -21.03
N LEU A 181 -26.29 16.95 -19.75
CA LEU A 181 -27.63 16.62 -19.30
C LEU A 181 -28.58 17.82 -19.44
N GLU A 182 -28.13 19.03 -19.16
CA GLU A 182 -28.92 20.24 -19.35
C GLU A 182 -29.16 20.53 -20.84
N ASP A 183 -28.14 20.39 -21.69
CA ASP A 183 -28.25 20.52 -23.14
C ASP A 183 -29.24 19.49 -23.72
N ARG A 184 -29.25 18.26 -23.21
CA ARG A 184 -30.22 17.23 -23.60
C ARG A 184 -31.63 17.55 -23.14
N LYS A 185 -31.82 18.17 -21.97
CA LYS A 185 -33.14 18.65 -21.55
C LYS A 185 -33.64 19.76 -22.46
N HIS A 186 -32.78 20.70 -22.85
CA HIS A 186 -33.15 21.79 -23.76
C HIS A 186 -33.50 21.29 -25.16
N ARG A 187 -32.79 20.27 -25.66
CA ARG A 187 -33.04 19.63 -26.96
C ARG A 187 -34.00 18.44 -26.86
N LYS A 188 -34.80 18.33 -25.80
CA LYS A 188 -35.63 17.16 -25.56
C LYS A 188 -36.55 16.87 -26.74
N ASP A 189 -37.25 17.88 -27.25
CA ASP A 189 -38.22 17.69 -28.32
C ASP A 189 -37.54 17.26 -29.62
N GLU A 190 -36.40 17.87 -29.97
CA GLU A 190 -35.56 17.46 -31.11
C GLU A 190 -35.09 16.00 -31.00
N ILE A 191 -34.58 15.60 -29.82
CA ILE A 191 -34.12 14.23 -29.56
C ILE A 191 -35.28 13.23 -29.67
N VAL A 192 -36.47 13.60 -29.21
CA VAL A 192 -37.67 12.76 -29.30
C VAL A 192 -38.13 12.64 -30.76
N ASP A 193 -38.13 13.74 -31.51
CA ASP A 193 -38.50 13.75 -32.93
C ASP A 193 -37.53 12.89 -33.77
N GLU A 194 -36.22 13.00 -33.54
CA GLU A 194 -35.20 12.14 -34.17
C GLU A 194 -35.45 10.66 -33.88
N TYR A 195 -35.77 10.32 -32.63
CA TYR A 195 -36.09 8.94 -32.24
C TYR A 195 -37.37 8.44 -32.92
N VAL A 196 -38.43 9.25 -32.95
CA VAL A 196 -39.69 8.92 -33.63
C VAL A 196 -39.46 8.69 -35.13
N GLU A 197 -38.70 9.57 -35.79
CA GLU A 197 -38.34 9.40 -37.20
C GLU A 197 -37.53 8.12 -37.44
N ALA A 198 -36.56 7.82 -36.57
CA ALA A 198 -35.75 6.62 -36.66
C ALA A 198 -36.62 5.35 -36.58
N VAL A 199 -37.57 5.30 -35.64
CA VAL A 199 -38.53 4.19 -35.52
C VAL A 199 -39.44 4.07 -36.75
N LEU A 200 -39.93 5.20 -37.29
CA LEU A 200 -40.79 5.22 -38.47
C LEU A 200 -40.07 4.77 -39.75
N ARG A 201 -38.74 4.89 -39.83
CA ARG A 201 -37.92 4.45 -40.96
C ARG A 201 -37.63 2.94 -40.98
N GLY A 202 -38.02 2.19 -39.95
CA GLY A 202 -37.80 0.74 -39.81
C GLY A 202 -36.95 0.39 -38.58
N PRO A 203 -36.89 -0.89 -38.16
CA PRO A 203 -36.37 -1.25 -36.85
C PRO A 203 -34.90 -0.86 -36.68
N VAL A 204 -34.64 -0.07 -35.64
CA VAL A 204 -33.31 0.27 -35.15
C VAL A 204 -33.02 -0.65 -33.96
N ASP A 205 -31.99 -1.49 -34.06
CA ASP A 205 -31.45 -2.22 -32.90
C ASP A 205 -30.78 -1.20 -31.97
N LEU A 206 -31.31 -1.04 -30.76
CA LEU A 206 -30.73 -0.28 -29.64
C LEU A 206 -29.72 -1.13 -28.87
#